data_AF-A0A0R0CG85-F1
#
_entry.id   AF-A0A0R0CG85-F1
#
_cell.length_a   1.000
_cell.length_b   1.000
_cell.length_c   1.000
_cell.angle_alpha   90.00
_cell.angle_beta   90.00
_cell.angle_gamma   90.00
#
_symmetry.space_group_name_H-M   'P 1'
#
loop_
_entity.id
_entity.type
_entity.pdbx_description
1 polymer ?
#
loop_
_entity_poly.entity_id
_entity_poly.type
_entity_poly.pdbx_seq_one_letter_code
_entity_poly.pdbx_strand_id
1 'polypeptide(L)'
;MKTPLASWVVNGLLVLLAVLSLGPLLWMLSVSFMHTGEAGHFPPPLLPSAPTLDNYRELFMRAGMGRYLFNSFLIASCVMLLSLLFNTMAGYAFAKLRFKGRDATFRALLAALVIPSQVAMMPLFLLLKQLGLVNTYAGAIVPGMAAIFGIFLVRQYARSIPDELLEAARIDGAGELRIFFQIVLPGLKPILVTLAIFSFLGAWNDFMWPLIVLSDDSLQTLPVALASLSREHVMDYELMMAGSVVTVLPVLLLFLLLQRYYIQGLLLGSVKG
;
A
#
# COMPACT_ATOMS: atom_id res chain seq x y z
N MET A 1 -26.03 25.53 21.16
CA MET A 1 -27.00 24.73 20.38
C MET A 1 -26.65 24.90 18.91
N LYS A 2 -26.14 23.87 18.22
CA LYS A 2 -25.93 23.96 16.76
C LYS A 2 -27.31 24.12 16.10
N THR A 3 -27.51 25.17 15.33
CA THR A 3 -28.80 25.42 14.67
C THR A 3 -29.10 24.28 13.70
N PRO A 4 -30.36 23.80 13.61
CA PRO A 4 -30.71 22.67 12.76
C PRO A 4 -30.31 22.90 11.30
N LEU A 5 -30.36 24.15 10.83
CA LEU A 5 -29.94 24.57 9.49
C LEU A 5 -28.46 24.24 9.20
N ALA A 6 -27.56 24.46 10.16
CA ALA A 6 -26.14 24.16 9.99
C ALA A 6 -25.90 22.66 9.80
N SER A 7 -26.63 21.81 10.52
CA SER A 7 -26.55 20.35 10.38
C SER A 7 -27.05 19.89 9.00
N TRP A 8 -28.14 20.47 8.49
CA TRP A 8 -28.66 20.14 7.16
C TRP A 8 -27.69 20.55 6.04
N VAL A 9 -27.08 21.73 6.14
CA VAL A 9 -26.07 22.19 5.17
C VAL A 9 -24.85 21.29 5.19
N VAL A 10 -24.32 20.96 6.38
CA VAL A 10 -23.16 20.07 6.52
C VAL A 10 -23.48 18.68 5.96
N ASN A 11 -24.62 18.09 6.32
CA ASN A 11 -25.01 16.78 5.81
C ASN A 11 -25.22 16.79 4.29
N GLY A 12 -25.82 17.85 3.74
CA GLY A 12 -25.98 18.01 2.30
C GLY A 12 -24.63 18.08 1.57
N LEU A 13 -23.66 18.83 2.10
CA LEU A 13 -22.30 18.88 1.57
C LEU A 13 -21.59 17.53 1.66
N LEU A 14 -21.74 16.80 2.77
CA LEU A 14 -21.17 15.47 2.94
C LEU A 14 -21.75 14.47 1.93
N VAL A 15 -23.05 14.51 1.69
CA VAL A 15 -23.70 13.65 0.67
C VAL A 15 -23.21 14.02 -0.73
N LEU A 16 -23.12 15.31 -1.06
CA LEU A 16 -22.59 15.75 -2.35
C LEU A 16 -21.15 15.28 -2.57
N LEU A 17 -20.29 15.45 -1.56
CA LEU A 17 -18.90 14.97 -1.61
C LEU A 17 -18.84 13.44 -1.75
N ALA A 18 -19.71 12.70 -1.07
CA ALA A 18 -19.79 11.25 -1.18
C ALA A 18 -20.20 10.82 -2.59
N VAL A 19 -21.22 11.47 -3.17
CA VAL A 19 -21.67 11.19 -4.55
C VAL A 19 -20.58 11.52 -5.57
N LEU A 20 -19.92 12.67 -5.45
CA LEU A 20 -18.83 13.05 -6.35
C LEU A 20 -17.63 12.10 -6.25
N SER A 21 -17.33 11.59 -5.05
CA SER A 21 -16.21 10.68 -4.83
C SER A 21 -16.52 9.24 -5.27
N LEU A 22 -17.74 8.75 -5.01
CA LEU A 22 -18.15 7.38 -5.33
C LEU A 22 -18.66 7.24 -6.76
N GLY A 23 -19.18 8.30 -7.37
CA GLY A 23 -19.77 8.30 -8.71
C GLY A 23 -18.87 7.64 -9.76
N PRO A 24 -17.59 8.06 -9.92
CA PRO A 24 -16.68 7.44 -10.88
C PRO A 24 -16.41 5.95 -10.60
N LEU A 25 -16.35 5.54 -9.34
CA LEU A 25 -16.13 4.13 -8.95
C LEU A 25 -17.35 3.26 -9.25
N LEU A 26 -18.55 3.79 -8.96
CA LEU A 26 -19.81 3.13 -9.27
C LEU A 26 -20.03 3.02 -10.78
N TRP A 27 -19.67 4.07 -11.53
CA TRP A 27 -19.76 4.05 -12.99
C TRP A 27 -18.73 3.10 -13.60
N MET A 28 -17.48 3.10 -13.12
CA MET A 28 -16.46 2.10 -13.50
C MET A 28 -16.97 0.68 -13.27
N LEU A 29 -17.57 0.41 -12.11
CA LEU A 29 -18.18 -0.88 -11.81
C LEU A 29 -19.33 -1.19 -12.77
N SER A 30 -20.22 -0.23 -13.05
CA SER A 30 -21.32 -0.43 -14.00
C SER A 30 -20.82 -0.76 -15.41
N VAL A 31 -19.86 0.02 -15.92
CA VAL A 31 -19.29 -0.13 -17.26
C VAL A 31 -18.56 -1.47 -17.41
N SER A 32 -17.95 -2.00 -16.35
CA SER A 32 -17.33 -3.32 -16.42
C SER A 32 -18.28 -4.48 -16.73
N PHE A 33 -19.58 -4.31 -16.48
CA PHE A 33 -20.64 -5.29 -16.81
C PHE A 33 -21.37 -4.99 -18.11
N MET A 34 -20.98 -3.94 -18.86
CA MET A 34 -21.58 -3.60 -20.15
C MET A 34 -21.00 -4.44 -21.29
N HIS A 35 -21.76 -4.57 -22.37
CA HIS A 35 -21.25 -5.18 -23.60
C HIS A 35 -20.26 -4.23 -24.30
N THR A 36 -19.32 -4.78 -25.07
CA THR A 36 -18.32 -4.00 -25.80
C THR A 36 -18.95 -2.92 -26.68
N GLY A 37 -18.51 -1.68 -26.51
CA GLY A 37 -19.00 -0.51 -27.25
C GLY A 37 -20.24 0.17 -26.66
N GLU A 38 -20.90 -0.42 -25.67
CA GLU A 38 -22.09 0.15 -25.03
C GLU A 38 -21.79 1.46 -24.29
N ALA A 39 -20.62 1.56 -23.64
CA ALA A 39 -20.20 2.77 -22.92
C ALA A 39 -19.86 3.94 -23.85
N GLY A 40 -19.65 3.66 -25.15
CA GLY A 40 -19.38 4.67 -26.17
C GLY A 40 -20.60 5.44 -26.68
N HIS A 41 -21.82 5.01 -26.32
CA HIS A 41 -23.04 5.73 -26.71
C HIS A 41 -23.17 7.09 -26.01
N PHE A 42 -23.75 8.08 -26.70
CA PHE A 42 -24.06 9.38 -26.10
C PHE A 42 -25.58 9.58 -25.97
N PRO A 43 -26.10 9.90 -24.77
CA PRO A 43 -25.36 10.03 -23.50
C PRO A 43 -24.84 8.68 -22.97
N PRO A 44 -23.68 8.65 -22.26
CA PRO A 44 -23.15 7.41 -21.71
C PRO A 44 -24.15 6.74 -20.77
N PRO A 45 -24.44 5.44 -20.95
CA PRO A 45 -25.36 4.73 -20.07
C PRO A 45 -24.80 4.70 -18.64
N LEU A 46 -25.69 4.88 -17.66
CA LEU A 46 -25.33 4.76 -16.24
C LEU A 46 -25.39 3.33 -15.73
N LEU A 47 -26.18 2.48 -16.39
CA LEU A 47 -26.41 1.07 -16.07
C LEU A 47 -26.35 0.23 -17.35
N PRO A 48 -25.86 -1.01 -17.29
CA PRO A 48 -25.86 -1.91 -18.44
C PRO A 48 -27.29 -2.25 -18.87
N SER A 49 -27.54 -2.27 -20.17
CA SER A 49 -28.77 -2.75 -20.79
C SER A 49 -29.03 -4.23 -20.52
N ALA A 50 -27.97 -5.04 -20.57
CA ALA A 50 -27.94 -6.43 -20.15
C ALA A 50 -26.58 -6.73 -19.48
N PRO A 51 -26.53 -6.95 -18.15
CA PRO A 51 -25.28 -7.24 -17.46
C PRO A 51 -24.61 -8.52 -17.99
N THR A 52 -23.32 -8.44 -18.29
CA THR A 52 -22.50 -9.58 -18.72
C THR A 52 -21.19 -9.68 -17.95
N LEU A 53 -20.59 -10.87 -17.94
CA LEU A 53 -19.24 -11.14 -17.41
C LEU A 53 -18.19 -11.30 -18.50
N ASP A 54 -18.53 -11.02 -19.76
CA ASP A 54 -17.65 -11.27 -20.91
C ASP A 54 -16.31 -10.54 -20.79
N ASN A 55 -16.30 -9.28 -20.33
CA ASN A 55 -15.06 -8.52 -20.09
C ASN A 55 -14.15 -9.20 -19.06
N TYR A 56 -14.72 -9.72 -17.98
CA TYR A 56 -13.96 -10.48 -16.98
C TYR A 56 -13.45 -11.80 -17.54
N ARG A 57 -14.27 -12.51 -18.32
CA ARG A 57 -13.84 -13.75 -18.98
C ARG A 57 -12.66 -13.47 -19.93
N GLU A 58 -12.73 -12.41 -20.72
CA GLU A 58 -11.65 -11.99 -21.61
C GLU A 58 -10.36 -11.68 -20.83
N LEU A 59 -10.47 -10.90 -19.75
CA LEU A 59 -9.33 -10.56 -18.89
C LEU A 59 -8.62 -11.81 -18.32
N PHE A 60 -9.38 -12.72 -17.72
CA PHE A 60 -8.79 -13.87 -17.03
C PHE A 60 -8.38 -15.00 -17.97
N MET A 61 -9.13 -15.24 -19.05
CA MET A 61 -8.87 -16.36 -19.96
C MET A 61 -7.92 -16.01 -21.10
N ARG A 62 -7.92 -14.75 -21.58
CA ARG A 62 -7.11 -14.33 -22.73
C ARG A 62 -5.99 -13.38 -22.34
N ALA A 63 -6.28 -12.36 -21.52
CA ALA A 63 -5.29 -11.36 -21.13
C ALA A 63 -4.37 -11.80 -19.96
N GLY A 64 -4.56 -13.00 -19.40
CA GLY A 64 -3.69 -13.54 -18.35
C GLY A 64 -3.79 -12.81 -17.00
N MET A 65 -4.89 -12.07 -16.75
CA MET A 65 -5.05 -11.19 -15.57
C MET A 65 -4.80 -11.87 -14.23
N GLY A 66 -5.11 -13.17 -14.12
CA GLY A 66 -4.87 -13.95 -12.91
C GLY A 66 -3.40 -14.01 -12.50
N ARG A 67 -2.47 -14.01 -13.47
CA ARG A 67 -1.03 -14.01 -13.19
C ARG A 67 -0.57 -12.68 -12.62
N TYR A 68 -0.99 -11.56 -13.20
CA TYR A 68 -0.64 -10.23 -12.70
C TYR A 68 -1.20 -9.98 -11.30
N LEU A 69 -2.41 -10.47 -11.04
CA LEU A 69 -3.03 -10.42 -9.72
C LEU A 69 -2.21 -11.20 -8.69
N PHE A 70 -1.78 -12.42 -9.05
CA PHE A 70 -0.92 -13.24 -8.20
C PHE A 70 0.44 -12.58 -7.96
N ASN A 71 1.08 -12.04 -9.01
CA ASN A 71 2.37 -11.34 -8.90
C ASN A 71 2.27 -10.13 -7.96
N SER A 72 1.26 -9.28 -8.12
CA SER A 72 0.99 -8.15 -7.23
C SER A 72 0.78 -8.59 -5.79
N PHE A 73 -0.05 -9.61 -5.57
CA PHE A 73 -0.31 -10.13 -4.23
C PHE A 73 0.96 -10.70 -3.57
N LEU A 74 1.75 -11.48 -4.32
CA LEU A 74 3.00 -12.07 -3.86
C LEU A 74 4.01 -10.98 -3.49
N ILE A 75 4.29 -10.05 -4.40
CA ILE A 75 5.25 -8.97 -4.19
C ILE A 75 4.81 -8.11 -3.00
N ALA A 76 3.55 -7.67 -2.96
CA ALA A 76 3.05 -6.82 -1.89
C ALA A 76 3.09 -7.51 -0.52
N SER A 77 2.76 -8.81 -0.46
CA SER A 77 2.83 -9.59 0.77
C SER A 77 4.28 -9.79 1.24
N CYS A 78 5.20 -10.11 0.33
CA CYS A 78 6.62 -10.25 0.66
C CYS A 78 7.22 -8.92 1.15
N VAL A 79 6.95 -7.81 0.45
CA VAL A 79 7.37 -6.48 0.88
C VAL A 79 6.81 -6.17 2.27
N MET A 80 5.51 -6.37 2.49
CA MET A 80 4.88 -6.15 3.79
C MET A 80 5.53 -6.97 4.91
N LEU A 81 5.71 -8.28 4.73
CA LEU A 81 6.26 -9.16 5.77
C LEU A 81 7.72 -8.81 6.10
N LEU A 82 8.55 -8.57 5.09
CA LEU A 82 9.93 -8.16 5.29
C LEU A 82 10.02 -6.76 5.92
N SER A 83 9.16 -5.84 5.48
CA SER A 83 9.02 -4.50 6.05
C SER A 83 8.67 -4.55 7.53
N LEU A 84 7.70 -5.38 7.92
CA LEU A 84 7.38 -5.61 9.33
C LEU A 84 8.60 -6.14 10.10
N LEU A 85 9.32 -7.12 9.55
CA LEU A 85 10.50 -7.68 10.22
C LEU A 85 11.60 -6.61 10.42
N PHE A 86 12.08 -6.02 9.33
CA PHE A 86 13.24 -5.11 9.38
C PHE A 86 12.91 -3.78 10.05
N ASN A 87 11.75 -3.18 9.76
CA ASN A 87 11.40 -1.90 10.35
C ASN A 87 11.09 -2.01 11.84
N THR A 88 10.51 -3.14 12.29
CA THR A 88 10.25 -3.36 13.72
C THR A 88 11.57 -3.47 14.49
N MET A 89 12.50 -4.28 13.98
CA MET A 89 13.83 -4.43 14.58
C MET A 89 14.62 -3.13 14.58
N ALA A 90 14.68 -2.43 13.45
CA ALA A 90 15.41 -1.17 13.34
C ALA A 90 14.77 -0.08 14.22
N GLY A 91 13.43 0.04 14.20
CA GLY A 91 12.70 0.99 15.02
C GLY A 91 12.91 0.76 16.51
N TYR A 92 12.88 -0.51 16.96
CA TYR A 92 13.24 -0.89 18.32
C TYR A 92 14.68 -0.48 18.67
N ALA A 93 15.64 -0.83 17.82
CA ALA A 93 17.05 -0.51 18.04
C ALA A 93 17.28 1.01 18.18
N PHE A 94 16.70 1.81 17.27
CA PHE A 94 16.81 3.27 17.32
C PHE A 94 16.04 3.93 18.46
N ALA A 95 15.06 3.25 19.06
CA ALA A 95 14.27 3.77 20.17
C ALA A 95 14.87 3.40 21.53
N LYS A 96 15.32 2.15 21.70
CA LYS A 96 15.59 1.55 23.02
C LYS A 96 17.03 1.13 23.24
N LEU A 97 17.78 0.80 22.18
CA LEU A 97 19.17 0.42 22.32
C LEU A 97 20.07 1.67 22.35
N ARG A 98 21.19 1.53 23.06
CA ARG A 98 22.25 2.55 23.14
C ARG A 98 23.45 2.04 22.35
N PHE A 99 23.76 2.69 21.24
CA PHE A 99 24.94 2.38 20.42
C PHE A 99 25.54 3.66 19.83
N LYS A 100 26.84 3.62 19.54
CA LYS A 100 27.58 4.77 19.00
C LYS A 100 27.00 5.17 17.63
N GLY A 101 26.68 6.45 17.46
CA GLY A 101 26.15 6.98 16.20
C GLY A 101 24.63 6.89 16.01
N ARG A 102 23.88 6.25 16.92
CA ARG A 102 22.42 6.04 16.83
C ARG A 102 21.64 7.25 16.32
N ASP A 103 21.78 8.40 17.00
CA ASP A 103 20.98 9.58 16.70
C ASP A 103 21.47 10.31 15.43
N ALA A 104 22.75 10.19 15.08
CA ALA A 104 23.29 10.72 13.82
C ALA A 104 22.78 9.91 12.61
N THR A 105 22.87 8.58 12.68
CA THR A 105 22.34 7.67 11.64
C THR A 105 20.83 7.88 11.47
N PHE A 106 20.07 7.96 12.56
CA PHE A 106 18.63 8.19 12.46
C PHE A 106 18.29 9.53 11.81
N ARG A 107 19.00 10.63 12.16
CA ARG A 107 18.82 11.92 11.49
C ARG A 107 19.16 11.87 10.01
N ALA A 108 20.23 11.14 9.62
CA ALA A 108 20.60 10.96 8.22
C ALA A 108 19.50 10.22 7.44
N LEU A 109 18.91 9.17 8.02
CA LEU A 109 17.76 8.49 7.43
C LEU A 109 16.58 9.46 7.24
N LEU A 110 16.24 10.27 8.25
CA LEU A 110 15.16 11.25 8.10
C LEU A 110 15.44 12.32 7.05
N ALA A 111 16.70 12.78 6.92
CA ALA A 111 17.07 13.70 5.85
C ALA A 111 16.88 13.06 4.46
N ALA A 112 17.14 11.76 4.31
CA ALA A 112 16.93 11.04 3.06
C ALA A 112 15.45 10.92 2.65
N LEU A 113 14.49 11.01 3.58
CA LEU A 113 13.05 11.04 3.24
C LEU A 113 12.64 12.26 2.42
N VAL A 114 13.41 13.35 2.47
CA VAL A 114 13.16 14.58 1.69
C VAL A 114 13.48 14.36 0.20
N ILE A 115 14.35 13.39 -0.10
CA ILE A 115 14.76 13.08 -1.47
C ILE A 115 13.62 12.32 -2.16
N PRO A 116 13.09 12.81 -3.29
CA PRO A 116 12.07 12.09 -4.04
C PRO A 116 12.60 10.74 -4.52
N SER A 117 11.82 9.67 -4.35
CA SER A 117 12.23 8.31 -4.73
C SER A 117 12.58 8.19 -6.22
N GLN A 118 11.95 9.00 -7.07
CA GLN A 118 12.19 9.06 -8.51
C GLN A 118 13.63 9.48 -8.84
N VAL A 119 14.26 10.33 -8.04
CA VAL A 119 15.65 10.77 -8.24
C VAL A 119 16.62 9.62 -7.97
N ALA A 120 16.33 8.79 -6.97
CA ALA A 120 17.15 7.64 -6.61
C ALA A 120 16.89 6.40 -7.50
N MET A 121 15.88 6.44 -8.37
CA MET A 121 15.40 5.27 -9.11
C MET A 121 16.41 4.75 -10.14
N MET A 122 17.05 5.63 -10.90
CA MET A 122 18.08 5.25 -11.87
C MET A 122 19.33 4.65 -11.19
N PRO A 123 19.91 5.29 -10.16
CA PRO A 123 20.99 4.67 -9.38
C PRO A 123 20.62 3.30 -8.80
N LEU A 124 19.40 3.16 -8.24
CA LEU A 124 18.92 1.91 -7.68
C LEU A 124 18.80 0.81 -8.77
N PHE A 125 18.26 1.14 -9.94
CA PHE A 125 18.19 0.21 -11.06
C PHE A 125 19.59 -0.28 -11.47
N LEU A 126 20.56 0.62 -11.63
CA LEU A 126 21.93 0.25 -11.97
C LEU A 126 22.58 -0.66 -10.91
N LEU A 127 22.33 -0.38 -9.62
CA LEU A 127 22.78 -1.24 -8.53
C LEU A 127 22.19 -2.64 -8.62
N LEU A 128 20.87 -2.75 -8.78
CA LEU A 128 20.22 -4.06 -8.90
C LEU A 128 20.63 -4.81 -10.17
N LYS A 129 20.93 -4.09 -11.26
CA LYS A 129 21.48 -4.67 -12.48
C LYS A 129 22.84 -5.31 -12.21
N GLN A 130 23.72 -4.64 -11.47
CA GLN A 130 25.01 -5.20 -11.06
C GLN A 130 24.86 -6.41 -10.14
N LEU A 131 23.82 -6.43 -9.29
CA LEU A 131 23.50 -7.56 -8.41
C LEU A 131 22.76 -8.71 -9.12
N GLY A 132 22.42 -8.57 -10.41
CA GLY A 132 21.66 -9.58 -11.16
C GLY A 132 20.20 -9.72 -10.71
N LEU A 133 19.63 -8.68 -10.09
CA LEU A 133 18.26 -8.69 -9.54
C LEU A 133 17.23 -8.05 -10.48
N VAL A 134 17.66 -7.41 -11.58
CA VAL A 134 16.74 -6.88 -12.61
C VAL A 134 16.00 -8.04 -13.28
N ASN A 135 14.72 -7.81 -13.59
CA ASN A 135 13.80 -8.78 -14.16
C ASN A 135 13.60 -10.02 -13.26
N THR A 136 13.52 -9.80 -11.94
CA THR A 136 13.21 -10.84 -10.94
C THR A 136 12.24 -10.30 -9.88
N TYR A 137 11.47 -11.16 -9.23
CA TYR A 137 10.64 -10.76 -8.08
C TYR A 137 11.47 -10.13 -6.96
N ALA A 138 12.69 -10.62 -6.73
CA ALA A 138 13.59 -10.04 -5.73
C ALA A 138 13.93 -8.57 -6.05
N GLY A 139 14.12 -8.22 -7.32
CA GLY A 139 14.33 -6.82 -7.73
C GLY A 139 13.15 -5.91 -7.41
N ALA A 140 11.92 -6.42 -7.48
CA ALA A 140 10.72 -5.69 -7.09
C ALA A 140 10.54 -5.60 -5.56
N ILE A 141 10.95 -6.64 -4.81
CA ILE A 141 10.72 -6.76 -3.36
C ILE A 141 11.79 -6.02 -2.54
N VAL A 142 13.07 -6.16 -2.92
CA VAL A 142 14.21 -5.76 -2.09
C VAL A 142 14.17 -4.28 -1.68
N PRO A 143 13.90 -3.32 -2.59
CA PRO A 143 13.89 -1.90 -2.22
C PRO A 143 12.82 -1.53 -1.18
N GLY A 144 11.69 -2.24 -1.17
CA GLY A 144 10.57 -1.98 -0.27
C GLY A 144 10.74 -2.58 1.14
N MET A 145 11.74 -3.45 1.35
CA MET A 145 11.83 -4.26 2.58
C MET A 145 12.20 -3.47 3.84
N ALA A 146 12.78 -2.27 3.70
CA ALA A 146 13.30 -1.48 4.83
C ALA A 146 13.04 0.01 4.64
N ALA A 147 11.76 0.38 4.47
CA ALA A 147 11.36 1.76 4.24
C ALA A 147 11.64 2.66 5.47
N ILE A 148 12.33 3.78 5.24
CA ILE A 148 12.73 4.73 6.29
C ILE A 148 11.51 5.23 7.09
N PHE A 149 10.39 5.49 6.42
CA PHE A 149 9.15 5.90 7.07
C PHE A 149 8.64 4.85 8.07
N GLY A 150 8.74 3.56 7.72
CA GLY A 150 8.38 2.46 8.61
C GLY A 150 9.28 2.39 9.84
N ILE A 151 10.60 2.54 9.65
CA ILE A 151 11.56 2.62 10.76
C ILE A 151 11.22 3.80 11.69
N PHE A 152 10.90 4.96 11.12
CA PHE A 152 10.49 6.14 11.87
C PHE A 152 9.22 5.88 12.68
N LEU A 153 8.15 5.35 12.05
CA LEU A 153 6.88 5.07 12.72
C LEU A 153 7.05 4.12 13.90
N VAL A 154 7.71 2.98 13.69
CA VAL A 154 7.97 1.99 14.74
C VAL A 154 8.79 2.64 15.86
N ARG A 155 9.82 3.42 15.52
CA ARG A 155 10.64 4.11 16.54
C ARG A 155 9.81 5.09 17.38
N GLN A 156 8.95 5.90 16.77
CA GLN A 156 8.11 6.84 17.52
C GLN A 156 7.19 6.11 18.49
N TYR A 157 6.57 5.02 18.04
CA TYR A 157 5.70 4.24 18.90
C TYR A 157 6.47 3.48 19.97
N ALA A 158 7.61 2.87 19.62
CA ALA A 158 8.45 2.11 20.55
C ALA A 158 8.92 2.97 21.73
N ARG A 159 9.12 4.27 21.55
CA ARG A 159 9.46 5.20 22.64
C ARG A 159 8.40 5.28 23.74
N SER A 160 7.13 4.98 23.44
CA SER A 160 6.05 4.95 24.44
C SER A 160 6.14 3.77 25.42
N ILE A 161 6.89 2.72 25.08
CA ILE A 161 7.11 1.57 25.97
C ILE A 161 8.04 2.04 27.11
N PRO A 162 7.68 1.91 28.39
CA PRO A 162 8.55 2.35 29.49
C PRO A 162 9.89 1.61 29.50
N ASP A 163 11.00 2.33 29.72
CA ASP A 163 12.34 1.74 29.80
C ASP A 163 12.47 0.83 31.03
N GLU A 164 11.77 1.15 32.12
CA GLU A 164 11.72 0.37 33.36
C GLU A 164 11.28 -1.09 33.13
N LEU A 165 10.37 -1.34 32.19
CA LEU A 165 9.94 -2.70 31.84
C LEU A 165 11.09 -3.51 31.20
N LEU A 166 11.90 -2.85 30.38
CA LEU A 166 13.04 -3.49 29.71
C LEU A 166 14.18 -3.71 30.72
N GLU A 167 14.39 -2.77 31.63
CA GLU A 167 15.38 -2.89 32.71
C GLU A 167 15.02 -4.00 33.70
N ALA A 168 13.75 -4.10 34.13
CA ALA A 168 13.26 -5.19 34.97
C ALA A 168 13.49 -6.56 34.31
N ALA A 169 13.15 -6.70 33.03
CA ALA A 169 13.38 -7.94 32.29
C ALA A 169 14.87 -8.31 32.21
N ARG A 170 15.77 -7.33 32.07
CA ARG A 170 17.23 -7.57 32.11
C ARG A 170 17.70 -8.02 33.49
N ILE A 171 17.15 -7.46 34.57
CA ILE A 171 17.43 -7.89 35.95
C ILE A 171 16.99 -9.34 36.16
N ASP A 172 15.85 -9.74 35.57
CA ASP A 172 15.35 -11.12 35.56
C ASP A 172 16.13 -12.06 34.62
N GLY A 173 17.22 -11.58 34.01
CA GLY A 173 18.10 -12.38 33.15
C GLY A 173 17.57 -12.60 31.72
N ALA A 174 16.58 -11.84 31.27
CA ALA A 174 16.13 -11.89 29.88
C ALA A 174 17.14 -11.21 28.94
N GLY A 175 17.60 -11.95 27.92
CA GLY A 175 18.41 -11.38 26.83
C GLY A 175 17.57 -10.53 25.87
N GLU A 176 18.22 -9.68 25.06
CA GLU A 176 17.55 -8.73 24.17
C GLU A 176 16.57 -9.37 23.17
N LEU A 177 16.87 -10.56 22.65
CA LEU A 177 15.92 -11.28 21.78
C LEU A 177 14.64 -11.66 22.52
N ARG A 178 14.75 -12.10 23.79
CA ARG A 178 13.58 -12.43 24.61
C ARG A 178 12.76 -11.19 24.91
N ILE A 179 13.42 -10.10 25.31
CA ILE A 179 12.80 -8.79 25.54
C ILE A 179 12.05 -8.32 24.29
N PHE A 180 12.69 -8.43 23.13
CA PHE A 180 12.09 -8.04 21.85
C PHE A 180 10.80 -8.81 21.57
N PHE A 181 10.84 -10.15 21.59
CA PHE A 181 9.67 -10.97 21.22
C PHE A 181 8.57 -11.00 22.29
N GLN A 182 8.91 -10.89 23.58
CA GLN A 182 7.94 -11.06 24.67
C GLN A 182 7.37 -9.75 25.21
N ILE A 183 8.10 -8.63 25.10
CA ILE A 183 7.68 -7.34 25.65
C ILE A 183 7.45 -6.32 24.54
N VAL A 184 8.47 -6.11 23.71
CA VAL A 184 8.45 -5.04 22.71
C VAL A 184 7.46 -5.35 21.59
N LEU A 185 7.57 -6.52 20.96
CA LEU A 185 6.75 -6.89 19.81
C LEU A 185 5.24 -6.92 20.15
N PRO A 186 4.78 -7.45 21.31
CA PRO A 186 3.39 -7.32 21.73
C PRO A 186 2.96 -5.87 21.96
N GLY A 187 3.83 -5.05 22.56
CA GLY A 187 3.57 -3.62 22.76
C GLY A 187 3.46 -2.83 21.45
N LEU A 188 4.14 -3.28 20.39
CA LEU A 188 4.12 -2.65 19.07
C LEU A 188 2.94 -3.08 18.20
N LYS A 189 2.14 -4.10 18.57
CA LYS A 189 1.04 -4.62 17.73
C LYS A 189 0.16 -3.53 17.09
N PRO A 190 -0.28 -2.46 17.78
CA PRO A 190 -1.11 -1.42 17.16
C PRO A 190 -0.41 -0.69 16.01
N ILE A 191 0.86 -0.32 16.17
CA ILE A 191 1.62 0.35 15.10
C ILE A 191 1.98 -0.62 13.97
N LEU A 192 2.15 -1.91 14.26
CA LEU A 192 2.46 -2.91 13.24
C LEU A 192 1.29 -3.17 12.29
N VAL A 193 0.05 -3.09 12.77
CA VAL A 193 -1.12 -3.15 11.88
C VAL A 193 -1.08 -1.98 10.89
N THR A 194 -0.79 -0.79 11.39
CA THR A 194 -0.68 0.42 10.56
C THR A 194 0.45 0.28 9.53
N LEU A 195 1.62 -0.20 9.95
CA LEU A 195 2.76 -0.44 9.07
C LEU A 195 2.46 -1.51 8.01
N ALA A 196 1.80 -2.61 8.40
CA ALA A 196 1.42 -3.67 7.47
C ALA A 196 0.54 -3.12 6.34
N ILE A 197 -0.47 -2.32 6.70
CA ILE A 197 -1.38 -1.70 5.74
C ILE A 197 -0.61 -0.77 4.79
N PHE A 198 0.21 0.15 5.32
CA PHE A 198 0.96 1.07 4.48
C PHE A 198 1.96 0.37 3.57
N SER A 199 2.68 -0.64 4.07
CA SER A 199 3.64 -1.39 3.26
C SER A 199 2.96 -2.23 2.18
N PHE A 200 1.84 -2.89 2.50
CA PHE A 200 1.08 -3.66 1.51
C PHE A 200 0.47 -2.76 0.45
N LEU A 201 -0.25 -1.70 0.84
CA LEU A 201 -0.87 -0.77 -0.10
C LEU A 201 0.16 -0.02 -0.93
N GLY A 202 1.30 0.34 -0.34
CA GLY A 202 2.41 0.97 -1.06
C GLY A 202 2.92 0.07 -2.18
N ALA A 203 3.22 -1.20 -1.87
CA ALA A 203 3.70 -2.16 -2.86
C ALA A 203 2.62 -2.58 -3.87
N TRP A 204 1.35 -2.67 -3.46
CA TRP A 204 0.23 -3.00 -4.34
C TRP A 204 -0.02 -1.91 -5.39
N ASN A 205 0.02 -0.65 -4.97
CA ASN A 205 -0.23 0.51 -5.83
C ASN A 205 1.01 0.96 -6.61
N ASP A 206 2.19 0.39 -6.33
CA ASP A 206 3.40 0.79 -7.01
C ASP A 206 3.35 0.39 -8.49
N PHE A 207 3.44 1.40 -9.33
CA PHE A 207 3.44 1.27 -10.78
C PHE A 207 4.82 1.54 -11.35
N MET A 208 5.50 2.59 -10.87
CA MET A 208 6.74 3.10 -11.46
C MET A 208 7.90 2.14 -11.32
N TRP A 209 8.11 1.58 -10.12
CA TRP A 209 9.25 0.72 -9.90
C TRP A 209 9.11 -0.64 -10.62
N PRO A 210 7.97 -1.37 -10.50
CA PRO A 210 7.76 -2.60 -11.25
C PRO A 210 7.87 -2.41 -12.77
N LEU A 211 7.37 -1.30 -13.32
CA LEU A 211 7.47 -0.98 -14.74
C LEU A 211 8.92 -0.92 -15.24
N ILE A 212 9.85 -0.49 -14.39
CA ILE A 212 11.26 -0.30 -14.74
C ILE A 212 12.08 -1.56 -14.48
N VAL A 213 11.84 -2.24 -13.36
CA VAL A 213 12.66 -3.36 -12.93
C VAL A 213 12.20 -4.70 -13.51
N LEU A 214 10.93 -4.84 -13.89
CA LEU A 214 10.36 -6.08 -14.45
C LEU A 214 10.10 -5.88 -15.94
N SER A 215 10.90 -6.55 -16.78
CA SER A 215 10.82 -6.41 -18.24
C SER A 215 9.92 -7.49 -18.87
N ASP A 216 9.90 -8.70 -18.30
CA ASP A 216 9.06 -9.78 -18.81
C ASP A 216 7.61 -9.60 -18.37
N ASP A 217 6.66 -9.67 -19.32
CA ASP A 217 5.22 -9.63 -19.04
C ASP A 217 4.83 -10.64 -17.96
N SER A 218 5.46 -11.81 -18.01
CA SER A 218 5.27 -12.91 -17.08
C SER A 218 5.52 -12.53 -15.59
N LEU A 219 6.28 -11.46 -15.33
CA LEU A 219 6.62 -10.99 -13.99
C LEU A 219 5.87 -9.71 -13.59
N GLN A 220 5.22 -9.03 -14.54
CA GLN A 220 4.60 -7.73 -14.30
C GLN A 220 3.54 -7.78 -13.19
N THR A 221 3.40 -6.64 -12.50
CA THR A 221 2.36 -6.40 -11.52
C THR A 221 1.07 -5.96 -12.19
N LEU A 222 -0.04 -6.10 -11.48
CA LEU A 222 -1.37 -5.72 -11.91
C LEU A 222 -1.48 -4.26 -12.42
N PRO A 223 -0.91 -3.23 -11.73
CA PRO A 223 -0.95 -1.86 -12.26
C PRO A 223 -0.17 -1.71 -13.58
N VAL A 224 0.94 -2.42 -13.73
CA VAL A 224 1.76 -2.38 -14.95
C VAL A 224 1.04 -3.03 -16.12
N ALA A 225 0.50 -4.23 -15.89
CA ALA A 225 -0.26 -4.95 -16.90
C ALA A 225 -1.51 -4.19 -17.35
N LEU A 226 -2.25 -3.57 -16.42
CA LEU A 226 -3.41 -2.74 -16.75
C LEU A 226 -3.02 -1.54 -17.64
N ALA A 227 -1.88 -0.90 -17.38
CA ALA A 227 -1.39 0.20 -18.21
C ALA A 227 -0.96 -0.27 -19.61
N SER A 228 -0.42 -1.49 -19.74
CA SER A 228 -0.15 -2.09 -21.05
C SER A 228 -1.44 -2.43 -21.80
N LEU A 229 -2.43 -3.04 -21.13
CA LEU A 229 -3.75 -3.33 -21.70
C LEU A 229 -4.46 -2.07 -22.19
N SER A 230 -4.39 -0.98 -21.41
CA SER A 230 -4.93 0.33 -21.76
C SER A 230 -4.34 0.91 -23.05
N ARG A 231 -3.05 0.65 -23.32
CA ARG A 231 -2.38 1.09 -24.55
C ARG A 231 -2.71 0.21 -25.75
N GLU A 232 -2.94 -1.08 -25.54
CA GLU A 232 -3.26 -2.03 -26.61
C GLU A 232 -4.74 -2.01 -27.01
N HIS A 233 -5.65 -1.77 -26.06
CA HIS A 233 -7.10 -1.86 -26.22
C HIS A 233 -7.78 -0.50 -26.10
N VAL A 234 -7.25 0.53 -26.76
CA VAL A 234 -7.69 1.94 -26.62
C VAL A 234 -9.20 2.13 -26.88
N MET A 235 -9.84 1.23 -27.62
CA MET A 235 -11.27 1.29 -27.96
C MET A 235 -12.17 0.41 -27.08
N ASP A 236 -11.62 -0.46 -26.22
CA ASP A 236 -12.39 -1.40 -25.39
C ASP A 236 -12.56 -0.87 -23.97
N TYR A 237 -13.35 0.20 -23.84
CA TYR A 237 -13.60 0.88 -22.56
C TYR A 237 -14.12 -0.07 -21.48
N GLU A 238 -15.01 -1.00 -21.83
CA GLU A 238 -15.61 -1.93 -20.88
C GLU A 238 -14.59 -2.93 -20.33
N LEU A 239 -13.69 -3.42 -21.19
CA LEU A 239 -12.58 -4.30 -20.81
C LEU A 239 -11.60 -3.59 -19.86
N MET A 240 -11.26 -2.34 -20.18
CA MET A 240 -10.39 -1.51 -19.33
C MET A 240 -11.03 -1.20 -17.98
N MET A 241 -12.33 -0.94 -17.93
CA MET A 241 -13.06 -0.72 -16.68
C MET A 241 -13.12 -1.99 -15.84
N ALA A 242 -13.34 -3.16 -16.46
CA ALA A 242 -13.26 -4.44 -15.75
C ALA A 242 -11.85 -4.68 -15.16
N GLY A 243 -10.79 -4.36 -15.91
CA GLY A 243 -9.42 -4.48 -15.39
C GLY A 243 -9.13 -3.51 -14.25
N SER A 244 -9.70 -2.30 -14.33
CA SER A 244 -9.63 -1.29 -13.27
C SER A 244 -10.36 -1.74 -12.00
N VAL A 245 -11.54 -2.36 -12.14
CA VAL A 245 -12.27 -2.97 -11.01
C VAL A 245 -11.41 -4.03 -10.34
N VAL A 246 -10.83 -4.98 -11.10
CA VAL A 246 -9.96 -6.03 -10.53
C VAL A 246 -8.75 -5.44 -9.79
N THR A 247 -8.22 -4.31 -10.27
CA THR A 247 -7.07 -3.64 -9.66
C THR A 247 -7.42 -2.91 -8.37
N VAL A 248 -8.56 -2.23 -8.33
CA VAL A 248 -9.00 -1.39 -7.20
C VAL A 248 -9.70 -2.22 -6.11
N LEU A 249 -10.37 -3.32 -6.46
CA LEU A 249 -11.19 -4.11 -5.55
C LEU A 249 -10.42 -4.60 -4.31
N PRO A 250 -9.19 -5.16 -4.42
CA PRO A 250 -8.46 -5.63 -3.24
C PRO A 250 -8.10 -4.49 -2.26
N VAL A 251 -7.78 -3.31 -2.79
CA VAL A 251 -7.50 -2.11 -1.97
C VAL A 251 -8.75 -1.65 -1.24
N LEU A 252 -9.89 -1.60 -1.93
CA LEU A 252 -11.17 -1.23 -1.32
C LEU A 252 -11.60 -2.22 -0.24
N LEU A 253 -11.50 -3.53 -0.50
CA LEU A 253 -11.82 -4.56 0.49
C LEU A 253 -10.92 -4.46 1.72
N LEU A 254 -9.60 -4.31 1.51
CA LEU A 254 -8.65 -4.14 2.60
C LEU A 254 -8.94 -2.87 3.41
N PHE A 255 -9.23 -1.75 2.75
CA PHE A 255 -9.64 -0.52 3.42
C PHE A 255 -10.91 -0.72 4.25
N LEU A 256 -11.98 -1.30 3.70
CA LEU A 256 -13.24 -1.50 4.42
C LEU A 256 -13.07 -2.39 5.66
N LEU A 257 -12.23 -3.43 5.56
CA LEU A 257 -11.91 -4.33 6.66
C LEU A 257 -11.04 -3.67 7.74
N LEU A 258 -10.15 -2.74 7.34
CA LEU A 258 -9.11 -2.19 8.20
C LEU A 258 -9.27 -0.70 8.57
N GLN A 259 -10.29 -0.01 8.06
CA GLN A 259 -10.55 1.42 8.27
C GLN A 259 -10.52 1.84 9.74
N ARG A 260 -11.00 0.98 10.65
CA ARG A 260 -10.98 1.24 12.10
C ARG A 260 -9.56 1.37 12.66
N TYR A 261 -8.62 0.59 12.13
CA TYR A 261 -7.21 0.62 12.54
C TYR A 261 -6.47 1.77 11.85
N TYR A 262 -6.82 2.05 10.59
CA TYR A 262 -6.26 3.15 9.81
C TYR A 262 -6.51 4.52 10.47
N ILE A 263 -7.75 4.77 10.92
CA ILE A 263 -8.15 6.02 11.58
C ILE A 263 -7.45 6.16 12.94
N GLN A 264 -7.38 5.08 13.74
CA GLN A 264 -6.68 5.09 15.02
C GLN A 264 -5.18 5.38 14.87
N GLY A 265 -4.53 4.81 13.85
CA GLY A 265 -3.11 5.02 13.54
C GLY A 265 -2.77 6.46 13.15
N LEU A 266 -3.60 7.09 12.32
CA LEU A 266 -3.42 8.48 11.89
C LEU A 266 -3.63 9.49 13.03
N LEU A 267 -4.57 9.21 13.93
CA LEU A 267 -4.91 10.10 15.03
C LEU A 267 -3.89 10.09 16.17
N LEU A 268 -3.10 9.02 16.34
CA LEU A 268 -2.02 8.94 17.35
C LEU A 268 -0.96 10.04 17.20
N GLY A 269 -0.78 10.61 16.01
CA GLY A 269 0.09 11.77 15.77
C GLY A 269 -0.59 13.14 15.87
N SER A 270 -1.92 13.18 15.91
CA SER A 270 -2.72 14.42 15.85
C SER A 270 -3.32 14.85 17.19
N VAL A 271 -3.20 14.06 18.26
CA VAL A 271 -3.59 14.52 19.61
C VAL A 271 -2.51 15.44 20.19
N LYS A 272 -2.56 16.70 19.75
CA LYS A 272 -2.12 17.86 20.53
C LYS A 272 -3.33 18.78 20.67
N GLY A 273 -3.94 18.77 21.85
CA GLY A 273 -5.10 19.61 22.20
C GLY A 273 -6.06 18.87 23.09
#